data_AF-S6HZ52-F1
#
_entry.id   AF-S6HZ52-F1
#
_cell.length_a   1.000
_cell.length_b   1.000
_cell.length_c   1.000
_cell.angle_alpha   90.00
_cell.angle_beta   90.00
_cell.angle_gamma   90.00
#
_symmetry.space_group_name_H-M   'P 1'
#
loop_
_entity.id
_entity.type
_entity.pdbx_description
1 polymer ?
#
loop_
_entity_poly.entity_id
_entity_poly.type
_entity_poly.pdbx_seq_one_letter_code
_entity_poly.pdbx_strand_id
1 'polypeptide(L)' 'MHGLKFSSMQENHWLPQSGFQPGDGGYYCQHLNDPEQHPHKLHKVDLYLPVKPL' A
#
# COMPACT_ATOMS: atom_id res chain seq x y z
N MET A 1 -15.56 -5.69 4.89
CA MET A 1 -14.26 -5.25 4.32
C MET A 1 -13.19 -5.48 5.36
N HIS A 2 -12.44 -6.58 5.27
CA HIS A 2 -11.24 -6.78 6.08
C HIS A 2 -10.12 -5.95 5.44
N GLY A 3 -9.86 -4.76 5.98
CA GLY A 3 -8.69 -3.98 5.57
C GLY A 3 -7.43 -4.79 5.83
N LEU A 4 -6.57 -4.89 4.82
CA LEU A 4 -5.22 -5.42 4.98
C LEU A 4 -4.52 -4.52 6.00
N LYS A 5 -4.36 -5.02 7.23
CA LYS A 5 -3.48 -4.41 8.24
C LYS A 5 -2.05 -4.66 7.78
N PHE A 6 -1.56 -3.86 6.83
CA PHE A 6 -0.13 -3.70 6.67
C PHE A 6 0.37 -3.10 7.98
N SER A 7 1.08 -3.92 8.75
CA SER A 7 1.74 -3.48 9.97
C SER A 7 2.58 -2.24 9.63
N SER A 8 2.20 -1.09 10.20
CA SER A 8 2.83 0.23 10.05
C SER A 8 4.33 0.28 10.36
N MET A 9 4.92 -0.84 10.75
CA MET A 9 6.33 -0.96 11.12
C MET A 9 7.29 -0.84 9.93
N GLN A 10 6.85 -1.12 8.69
CA GLN A 10 7.75 -0.97 7.53
C GLN A 10 7.82 0.48 7.01
N GLU A 11 6.71 1.23 7.03
CA GLU A 11 6.66 2.63 6.56
C GLU A 11 7.64 3.55 7.31
N ASN A 12 7.84 3.31 8.60
CA ASN A 12 8.72 4.13 9.44
C ASN A 12 10.20 4.12 9.03
N HIS A 13 10.65 3.19 8.18
CA HIS A 13 12.04 3.12 7.76
C HIS A 13 12.27 3.64 6.34
N TRP A 14 11.46 3.19 5.37
CA TRP A 14 11.70 3.53 3.96
C TRP A 14 11.16 4.90 3.56
N LEU A 15 10.04 5.36 4.16
CA LEU A 15 9.45 6.65 3.80
C LEU A 15 10.40 7.82 4.14
N PRO A 16 10.92 7.92 5.39
CA PRO A 16 11.81 9.03 5.74
C PRO A 16 13.11 9.02 4.92
N GLN A 17 13.64 7.83 4.57
CA GLN A 17 14.82 7.68 3.70
C GLN A 17 14.59 8.21 2.28
N SER A 18 13.34 8.20 1.81
CA SER A 18 12.98 8.75 0.49
C SER A 18 12.77 10.28 0.48
N GLY A 19 12.84 10.95 1.64
CA GLY A 19 12.59 12.39 1.78
C GLY A 19 11.10 12.74 1.93
N PHE A 20 10.27 11.76 2.27
CA PHE A 20 8.82 11.93 2.45
C PHE A 20 8.37 11.41 3.82
N GLN A 21 7.25 11.95 4.31
CA GLN A 21 6.53 11.49 5.50
C GLN A 21 5.08 11.17 5.14
N PRO A 22 4.36 10.39 5.97
CA PRO A 22 2.95 10.14 5.74
C PRO A 22 2.18 11.45 5.59
N GLY A 23 1.43 11.56 4.50
CA GLY A 23 0.55 12.69 4.22
C GLY A 23 -0.83 12.50 4.86
N ASP A 24 -1.62 13.56 4.83
CA ASP A 24 -3.02 13.47 5.23
C ASP A 24 -3.84 12.82 4.10
N GLY A 25 -4.72 11.88 4.43
CA GLY A 25 -5.60 11.24 3.46
C GLY A 25 -5.83 9.76 3.71
N GLY A 26 -6.60 9.14 2.82
CA GLY A 26 -6.84 7.70 2.82
C GLY A 26 -5.86 6.96 1.92
N TYR A 27 -5.58 5.72 2.28
CA TYR A 27 -4.89 4.78 1.40
C TYR A 27 -5.82 4.35 0.26
N TYR A 28 -5.27 4.22 -0.94
CA TYR A 28 -5.98 3.69 -2.10
C TYR A 28 -5.30 2.42 -2.60
N CYS A 29 -6.09 1.42 -2.95
CA CYS A 29 -5.62 0.12 -3.41
C CYS A 29 -6.31 -0.24 -4.73
N GLN A 30 -5.54 -0.30 -5.81
CA GLN A 30 -6.03 -0.70 -7.12
C GLN A 30 -5.80 -2.19 -7.33
N HIS A 31 -6.86 -2.94 -7.60
CA HIS A 31 -6.77 -4.36 -7.90
C HIS A 31 -6.47 -4.56 -9.38
N LEU A 32 -5.35 -5.22 -9.68
CA LEU A 32 -4.83 -5.35 -11.05
C LEU A 32 -5.24 -6.65 -11.72
N ASN A 33 -5.78 -7.62 -10.98
CA ASN A 33 -6.26 -8.87 -11.53
C ASN A 33 -7.45 -9.42 -10.74
N ASP A 34 -8.18 -10.32 -11.41
CA ASP A 34 -9.08 -11.26 -10.75
C ASP A 34 -8.23 -12.38 -10.11
N PRO A 35 -8.29 -12.57 -8.78
CA PRO A 35 -7.56 -13.64 -8.09
C PRO A 35 -8.03 -15.03 -8.55
N GLU A 36 -9.31 -15.23 -8.87
CA GLU A 36 -9.82 -16.54 -9.27
C GLU A 36 -9.26 -16.99 -10.63
N GLN A 37 -8.81 -16.04 -11.45
CA GLN A 37 -8.17 -16.30 -12.75
C GLN A 37 -6.65 -16.42 -12.64
N HIS A 38 -6.04 -16.11 -11.49
CA HIS A 38 -4.60 -16.23 -11.30
C HIS A 38 -4.21 -17.70 -11.06
N PRO A 39 -3.15 -18.25 -11.70
CA PRO A 39 -2.75 -19.66 -11.56
C PRO A 39 -2.53 -20.12 -10.12
N HIS A 40 -2.21 -19.18 -9.24
CA HIS A 40 -1.93 -19.40 -7.81
C HIS A 40 -2.95 -18.74 -6.87
N LYS A 41 -4.08 -18.24 -7.39
CA LYS A 41 -5.07 -17.48 -6.61
C LYS A 41 -4.50 -16.28 -5.83
N LEU A 42 -3.54 -15.58 -6.44
CA LEU A 42 -2.89 -14.43 -5.83
C LEU A 42 -3.53 -13.13 -6.29
N HIS A 43 -3.59 -12.17 -5.37
CA HIS A 43 -3.96 -10.79 -5.66
C HIS A 43 -2.70 -9.99 -6.04
N LYS A 44 -2.77 -9.29 -7.17
CA LYS A 44 -1.85 -8.24 -7.57
C LYS A 44 -2.56 -6.92 -7.35
N VAL A 45 -1.95 -6.05 -6.55
CA VAL A 45 -2.51 -4.75 -6.22
C VAL A 45 -1.42 -3.68 -6.29
N ASP A 46 -1.82 -2.50 -6.72
CA ASP A 46 -1.02 -1.29 -6.52
C ASP A 46 -1.56 -0.55 -5.30
N LEU A 47 -0.67 -0.21 -4.38
CA LEU A 47 -0.97 0.54 -3.16
C LEU A 47 -0.47 1.98 -3.31
N TYR A 48 -1.37 2.93 -3.08
CA TYR A 48 -1.09 4.35 -3.13
C TYR A 48 -1.21 4.92 -1.72
N LEU A 49 -0.09 5.46 -1.24
CA LEU A 49 0.04 6.07 0.07
C LEU A 49 0.06 7.59 -0.10
N PRO A 50 -0.77 8.36 0.64
CA PRO A 50 -0.60 9.80 0.67
C PRO A 50 0.73 10.13 1.33
N VAL A 51 1.54 10.95 0.68
CA VAL A 51 2.84 11.41 1.20
C VAL A 51 2.94 12.93 1.11
N LYS A 52 3.72 13.52 2.00
CA LYS A 52 4.15 14.92 1.93
C LYS A 52 5.67 14.99 2.09
N PRO A 53 6.34 16.05 1.59
CA PRO A 53 7.75 16.24 1.83
C PRO A 53 8.08 16.17 3.33
N LEU A 54 9.21 15.56 3.69
CA LEU A 54 9.70 15.52 5.06
C LEU A 54 9.89 16.94 5.62
#